data_AF-A0A523MJ52-F1
#
_entry.id   AF-A0A523MJ52-F1
#
_cell.length_a   1.000
_cell.length_b   1.000
_cell.length_c   1.000
_cell.angle_alpha   90.00
_cell.angle_beta   90.00
_cell.angle_gamma   90.00
#
_symmetry.space_group_name_H-M   'P 1'
#
loop_
_entity.id
_entity.type
_entity.pdbx_description
1 polymer ?
#
loop_
_entity_poly.entity_id
_entity_poly.type
_entity_poly.pdbx_seq_one_letter_code
_entity_poly.pdbx_strand_id
1 'polypeptide(L)'
;MSIRSSARTRSAGKYVYINEMVTRRIVGLEPDESELSLNFLIDHLKKPVFQCRLHWKDNTVVIWDNRATQHVVMPDFQPAYRLNQRIAIRDDARPV
;
A
#
# COMPACT_ATOMS: atom_id res chain seq x y z
N MET A 1 15.37 1.51 29.94
CA MET A 1 15.94 2.43 28.93
C MET A 1 14.88 2.61 27.84
N SER A 2 14.13 3.72 27.86
CA SER A 2 13.02 3.96 26.93
C SER A 2 13.46 5.00 25.91
N ILE A 3 13.70 4.57 24.67
CA ILE A 3 13.89 5.47 23.54
C ILE A 3 12.49 5.78 23.03
N ARG A 4 11.93 6.92 23.42
CA ARG A 4 10.76 7.49 22.75
C ARG A 4 11.27 8.16 21.47
N SER A 5 11.17 7.45 20.35
CA SER A 5 11.38 8.06 19.04
C SER A 5 10.14 8.89 18.70
N SER A 6 10.15 10.19 18.98
CA SER A 6 9.25 11.12 18.30
C SER A 6 9.91 11.54 16.99
N ALA A 7 10.04 10.60 16.05
CA ALA A 7 10.40 10.93 14.68
C ALA A 7 9.17 11.56 14.02
N ARG A 8 9.00 12.87 14.23
CA ARG A 8 8.08 13.69 13.45
C ARG A 8 8.62 13.65 12.01
N THR A 9 8.06 12.76 11.19
CA THR A 9 8.56 12.49 9.85
C THR A 9 8.38 13.76 9.02
N ARG A 10 9.51 14.32 8.59
CA ARG A 10 9.60 15.60 7.86
C ARG A 10 8.81 15.47 6.55
N SER A 11 7.67 16.16 6.47
CA SER A 11 6.83 16.38 5.27
C SER A 11 6.80 15.21 4.26
N ALA A 12 6.18 14.09 4.63
CA ALA A 12 5.71 13.16 3.61
C ALA A 12 4.69 13.93 2.75
N GLY A 13 4.89 13.97 1.43
CA GLY A 13 3.95 14.60 0.52
C GLY A 13 2.53 14.01 0.68
N LYS A 14 1.51 14.72 0.20
CA LYS A 14 0.14 14.18 0.21
C LYS A 14 0.07 12.95 -0.70
N TYR A 15 -0.57 11.89 -0.22
CA TYR A 15 -0.80 10.65 -0.98
C TYR A 15 -2.26 10.23 -0.88
N VAL A 16 -2.70 9.40 -1.83
CA VAL A 16 -4.04 8.79 -1.81
C VAL A 16 -4.00 7.57 -0.91
N TYR A 17 -4.82 7.56 0.14
CA TYR A 17 -4.87 6.49 1.14
C TYR A 17 -6.18 5.70 1.03
N ILE A 18 -6.30 4.93 -0.05
CA ILE A 18 -7.39 3.97 -0.29
C ILE A 18 -6.80 2.62 -0.68
N ASN A 19 -7.58 1.55 -0.59
CA ASN A 19 -7.20 0.24 -1.11
C ASN A 19 -8.47 -0.52 -1.53
N GLU A 20 -8.45 -1.07 -2.74
CA GLU A 20 -9.59 -1.78 -3.35
C GLU A 20 -10.14 -2.93 -2.48
N MET A 21 -9.29 -3.62 -1.72
CA MET A 21 -9.69 -4.77 -0.91
C MET A 21 -10.35 -4.40 0.42
N VAL A 22 -10.13 -3.18 0.93
CA VAL A 22 -10.55 -2.80 2.30
C VAL A 22 -11.32 -1.49 2.40
N THR A 23 -11.14 -0.56 1.47
CA THR A 23 -11.88 0.70 1.45
C THR A 23 -13.30 0.43 0.95
N ARG A 24 -14.31 0.77 1.76
CA ARG A 24 -15.72 0.44 1.48
C ARG A 24 -16.51 1.58 0.86
N ARG A 25 -16.33 2.80 1.36
CA ARG A 25 -17.05 4.01 0.91
C ARG A 25 -16.32 5.27 1.35
N ILE A 26 -16.64 6.38 0.72
CA ILE A 26 -16.24 7.72 1.15
C ILE A 26 -17.34 8.24 2.10
N VAL A 27 -16.95 8.65 3.30
CA VAL A 27 -17.88 9.20 4.29
C VAL A 27 -18.32 10.60 3.84
N GLY A 28 -19.63 10.83 3.80
CA GLY A 28 -20.22 12.11 3.43
C GLY A 28 -20.64 12.23 1.96
N LEU A 29 -20.42 11.20 1.15
CA LEU A 29 -20.98 11.09 -0.20
C LEU A 29 -22.18 10.13 -0.21
N GLU A 30 -23.08 10.34 -1.16
CA GLU A 30 -24.13 9.37 -1.48
C GLU A 30 -23.50 8.06 -2.03
N PRO A 31 -24.18 6.90 -1.91
CA PRO A 31 -23.61 5.61 -2.31
C PRO A 31 -23.05 5.58 -3.73
N ASP A 32 -23.82 6.05 -4.71
CA ASP A 32 -23.43 6.05 -6.13
C ASP A 32 -22.24 6.98 -6.40
N GLU A 33 -22.20 8.13 -5.74
CA GLU A 33 -21.09 9.09 -5.85
C GLU A 33 -19.80 8.53 -5.24
N SER A 34 -19.93 7.87 -4.09
CA SER A 34 -18.83 7.19 -3.41
C SER A 34 -18.25 6.09 -4.28
N GLU A 35 -19.11 5.24 -4.86
CA GLU A 35 -18.68 4.16 -5.74
C GLU A 35 -17.96 4.69 -6.97
N LEU A 36 -18.56 5.66 -7.67
CA LEU A 36 -17.96 6.25 -8.87
C LEU A 36 -16.59 6.89 -8.57
N SER A 37 -16.49 7.62 -7.46
CA SER A 37 -15.25 8.26 -7.03
C SER A 37 -14.17 7.24 -6.64
N LEU A 38 -14.52 6.19 -5.92
CA LEU A 38 -13.59 5.14 -5.53
C LEU A 38 -13.08 4.37 -6.74
N ASN A 39 -13.96 3.98 -7.66
CA ASN A 39 -13.59 3.27 -8.89
C ASN A 39 -12.63 4.11 -9.73
N PHE A 40 -12.93 5.40 -9.92
CA PHE A 40 -12.03 6.32 -10.61
C PHE A 40 -10.63 6.37 -9.99
N LEU A 41 -10.55 6.50 -8.66
CA LEU A 41 -9.25 6.56 -7.96
C LEU A 41 -8.50 5.24 -8.04
N ILE A 42 -9.19 4.10 -7.88
CA ILE A 42 -8.60 2.76 -7.99
C ILE A 42 -8.02 2.56 -9.39
N ASP A 43 -8.78 2.86 -10.43
CA ASP A 43 -8.33 2.73 -11.82
C ASP A 43 -7.17 3.67 -12.14
N HIS A 44 -7.20 4.89 -11.57
CA HIS A 44 -6.08 5.82 -11.70
C HIS A 44 -4.80 5.27 -11.08
N LEU A 45 -4.86 4.74 -9.86
CA LEU A 45 -3.71 4.17 -9.15
C LEU A 45 -3.17 2.89 -9.81
N LYS A 46 -4.01 2.16 -10.55
CA LYS A 46 -3.61 0.97 -11.32
C LYS A 46 -2.89 1.29 -12.64
N LYS A 47 -2.71 2.56 -13.01
CA LYS A 47 -1.98 2.90 -14.24
C LYS A 47 -0.49 2.52 -14.14
N PRO A 48 0.13 1.97 -15.21
CA PRO A 48 1.53 1.53 -15.19
C PRO A 48 2.54 2.62 -14.81
N VAL A 49 2.21 3.89 -15.05
CA VAL A 49 3.08 5.03 -14.69
C VAL A 49 3.32 5.17 -13.19
N PHE A 50 2.48 4.57 -12.35
CA PHE A 50 2.62 4.56 -10.88
C PHE A 50 3.19 3.24 -10.34
N GLN A 51 3.61 2.33 -11.22
CA GLN A 51 4.00 0.98 -10.85
C GLN A 51 5.48 0.74 -11.12
N CYS A 52 6.07 -0.09 -10.26
CA CYS A 52 7.29 -0.81 -10.56
C CYS A 52 7.02 -2.31 -10.42
N ARG A 53 7.73 -3.12 -11.21
CA ARG A 53 7.64 -4.59 -11.12
C ARG A 53 8.94 -5.15 -10.58
N LEU A 54 8.86 -5.79 -9.42
CA LEU A 54 9.98 -6.49 -8.82
C LEU A 54 10.05 -7.93 -9.35
N HIS A 55 11.22 -8.32 -9.84
CA HIS A 55 11.53 -9.71 -10.17
C HIS A 55 12.38 -10.31 -9.05
N TRP A 56 11.82 -11.30 -8.34
CA TRP A 56 12.48 -11.93 -7.21
C TRP A 56 13.64 -12.82 -7.67
N LYS A 57 14.74 -12.77 -6.92
CA LYS A 57 15.85 -13.72 -6.96
C LYS A 57 16.18 -14.16 -5.53
N ASP A 58 16.89 -15.26 -5.40
CA ASP A 58 17.36 -15.72 -4.09
C ASP A 58 18.12 -14.61 -3.35
N ASN A 59 17.85 -14.50 -2.05
CA ASN A 59 18.40 -13.47 -1.16
C ASN A 59 17.98 -12.02 -1.49
N THR A 60 16.99 -11.80 -2.36
CA THR A 60 16.41 -10.47 -2.57
C THR A 60 15.74 -9.98 -1.30
N VAL A 61 16.12 -8.79 -0.83
CA VAL A 61 15.47 -8.10 0.29
C VAL A 61 14.77 -6.85 -0.23
N VAL A 62 13.53 -6.65 0.21
CA VAL A 62 12.69 -5.52 -0.21
C VAL A 62 12.15 -4.83 1.03
N ILE A 63 12.18 -3.51 1.00
CA ILE A 63 11.56 -2.65 2.01
C ILE A 63 10.62 -1.71 1.26
N TRP A 64 9.39 -1.58 1.76
CA TRP A 64 8.41 -0.63 1.22
C TRP A 64 7.70 0.10 2.34
N ASP A 65 7.26 1.33 2.07
CA ASP A 65 6.45 2.12 3.01
C ASP A 65 4.97 1.81 2.79
N ASN A 66 4.38 1.05 3.73
CA ASN A 66 2.98 0.62 3.64
C ASN A 66 1.96 1.77 3.83
N ARG A 67 2.40 3.00 4.11
CA ARG A 67 1.52 4.17 4.22
C ARG A 67 1.24 4.80 2.86
N ALA A 68 2.23 4.77 1.97
CA ALA A 68 2.19 5.49 0.69
C ALA A 68 2.26 4.56 -0.53
N THR A 69 2.29 3.24 -0.33
CA THR A 69 2.39 2.26 -1.42
C THR A 69 1.33 1.19 -1.32
N GLN A 70 0.90 0.69 -2.48
CA GLN A 70 0.12 -0.53 -2.60
C GLN A 70 0.96 -1.59 -3.31
N HIS A 71 0.70 -2.86 -3.03
CA HIS A 71 1.40 -3.98 -3.66
C HIS A 71 0.44 -5.13 -3.93
N VAL A 72 0.70 -5.86 -5.00
CA VAL A 72 -0.05 -7.05 -5.40
C VAL A 72 0.91 -8.19 -5.67
N VAL A 73 0.50 -9.41 -5.34
CA VAL A 73 1.22 -10.62 -5.69
C VAL A 73 0.69 -11.13 -7.03
N MET A 74 1.57 -11.25 -8.02
CA MET A 74 1.24 -11.96 -9.26
C MET A 74 1.31 -13.47 -9.02
N PRO A 75 0.25 -14.24 -9.30
CA PRO A 75 0.22 -15.69 -9.08
C PRO A 75 0.83 -16.48 -10.25
N ASP A 76 1.69 -15.86 -11.06
CA ASP A 76 2.29 -16.40 -12.29
C ASP A 76 3.45 -17.40 -12.05
N PHE A 77 3.69 -17.79 -10.80
CA PHE A 77 4.75 -18.72 -10.41
C PHE A 77 4.27 -20.17 -10.22
N GLN A 78 2.96 -20.44 -10.25
CA GLN A 78 2.46 -21.80 -10.04
C GLN A 78 2.87 -22.73 -11.19
N PRO A 79 3.27 -24.00 -10.92
CA PRO A 79 3.25 -24.71 -9.64
C PRO A 79 4.55 -24.60 -8.82
N ALA A 80 5.46 -23.70 -9.18
CA ALA A 80 6.75 -23.59 -8.50
C ALA A 80 6.58 -23.21 -7.01
N TYR A 81 7.44 -23.78 -6.17
CA TYR A 81 7.49 -23.47 -4.75
C TYR A 81 8.09 -22.08 -4.53
N ARG A 82 7.49 -21.29 -3.62
CA ARG A 82 7.96 -19.97 -3.23
C ARG A 82 7.86 -19.79 -1.73
N LEU A 83 8.96 -19.35 -1.10
CA LEU A 83 9.03 -19.02 0.32
C LEU A 83 9.57 -17.60 0.49
N ASN A 84 8.87 -16.76 1.26
CA ASN A 84 9.36 -15.47 1.69
C ASN A 84 9.19 -15.34 3.21
N GLN A 85 10.12 -14.66 3.86
CA GLN A 85 9.99 -14.25 5.26
C GLN A 85 9.71 -12.74 5.31
N ARG A 86 8.79 -12.32 6.20
CA ARG A 86 8.39 -10.92 6.32
C ARG A 86 8.41 -10.47 7.78
N ILE A 87 8.94 -9.28 8.00
CA ILE A 87 8.81 -8.53 9.25
C ILE A 87 7.93 -7.30 8.98
N ALA A 88 6.96 -7.04 9.85
CA ALA A 88 6.15 -5.84 9.81
C ALA A 88 6.62 -4.86 10.90
N ILE A 89 6.93 -3.63 10.51
CA ILE A 89 7.24 -2.56 11.45
C ILE A 89 5.93 -1.89 11.84
N ARG A 90 5.66 -1.83 13.15
CA ARG A 90 4.46 -1.17 13.67
C ARG A 90 4.64 0.35 13.58
N ASP A 91 3.61 1.04 13.10
CA ASP A 91 3.47 2.48 13.23
C ASP A 91 2.39 2.77 14.28
N ASP A 92 2.73 3.64 15.24
CA ASP A 92 1.82 4.06 16.31
C ASP A 92 1.06 5.35 15.92
N ALA A 93 1.43 6.00 14.81
CA ALA A 93 0.75 7.18 14.31
C ALA A 93 -0.53 6.79 13.54
N ARG A 94 -1.65 7.45 13.89
CA ARG A 94 -2.88 7.35 13.09
C ARG A 94 -2.66 8.07 11.74
N PRO A 95 -3.01 7.45 10.61
CA PRO A 95 -3.04 8.15 9.32
C PRO A 95 -3.93 9.40 9.44
N VAL A 96 -3.39 10.55 9.03
CA VAL A 96 -4.10 11.84 8.98
C VAL A 96 -4.65 12.12 7.59
#